data_AF-A0A7Y1UNM1-F1
#
_entry.id   AF-A0A7Y1UNM1-F1
#
_cell.length_a   1.000
_cell.length_b   1.000
_cell.length_c   1.000
_cell.angle_alpha   90.00
_cell.angle_beta   90.00
_cell.angle_gamma   90.00
#
_symmetry.space_group_name_H-M   'P 1'
#
loop_
_entity.id
_entity.type
_entity.pdbx_description
1 polymer ?
#
loop_
_entity_poly.entity_id
_entity_poly.type
_entity_poly.pdbx_seq_one_letter_code
_entity_poly.pdbx_strand_id
1 'polypeptide(L)'
;LKEEAKPAGVDLVLDGLEHMVNYRKEMKKEHEMAFSAWSFQPPYPRLYEYFHSRNAYDDKGNLKQQTNNVFSFADKEMDRLTEAYRNARSWDEKRELGLRIQEIIHEEAVFIPGFTREFERIACWRWMRWPDSEETRFAPRATSYPYESYVYWIDEEMKRETLEAMRQGKKFPEVERLWEDYRTTATEGGPE
;
A
#
# COMPACT_ATOMS: atom_id res chain seq x y z
N LEU A 1 2.52 1.57 -20.51
CA LEU A 1 1.58 0.41 -20.61
C LEU A 1 0.71 0.37 -21.87
N LYS A 2 -0.34 1.22 -22.06
CA LYS A 2 -1.23 1.10 -23.26
C LYS A 2 -0.47 1.09 -24.59
N GLU A 3 0.43 2.05 -24.80
CA GLU A 3 1.22 2.12 -26.03
C GLU A 3 2.23 0.97 -26.16
N GLU A 4 2.74 0.45 -25.04
CA GLU A 4 3.65 -0.71 -25.01
C GLU A 4 2.93 -2.05 -25.26
N ALA A 5 1.64 -2.14 -24.96
CA ALA A 5 0.84 -3.35 -25.17
C ALA A 5 0.44 -3.55 -26.64
N LYS A 6 0.33 -2.46 -27.43
CA LYS A 6 -0.07 -2.52 -28.84
C LYS A 6 0.83 -3.39 -29.72
N PRO A 7 2.18 -3.30 -29.66
CA PRO A 7 3.06 -4.19 -30.42
C PRO A 7 2.89 -5.68 -30.07
N ALA A 8 2.42 -6.01 -28.87
CA ALA A 8 2.11 -7.37 -28.44
C ALA A 8 0.71 -7.84 -28.89
N GLY A 9 -0.02 -7.02 -29.65
CA GLY A 9 -1.36 -7.35 -30.14
C GLY A 9 -2.48 -7.13 -29.12
N VAL A 10 -2.23 -6.41 -28.03
CA VAL A 10 -3.20 -6.14 -26.98
C VAL A 10 -3.64 -4.67 -27.04
N ASP A 11 -4.94 -4.42 -27.20
CA ASP A 11 -5.52 -3.07 -27.12
C ASP A 11 -6.14 -2.84 -25.73
N LEU A 12 -5.45 -2.06 -24.89
CA LEU A 12 -5.95 -1.68 -23.59
C LEU A 12 -6.91 -0.48 -23.70
N VAL A 13 -8.19 -0.71 -23.46
CA VAL A 13 -9.21 0.34 -23.39
C VAL A 13 -9.27 0.89 -21.95
N LEU A 14 -8.95 2.17 -21.79
CA LEU A 14 -8.91 2.80 -20.46
C LEU A 14 -10.32 3.21 -20.02
N ASP A 15 -10.68 2.83 -18.79
CA ASP A 15 -11.92 3.24 -18.13
C ASP A 15 -11.59 4.29 -17.05
N GLY A 16 -11.60 5.56 -17.45
CA GLY A 16 -11.18 6.71 -16.62
C GLY A 16 -12.20 7.16 -15.59
N LEU A 17 -12.77 6.22 -14.84
CA LEU A 17 -13.76 6.51 -13.80
C LEU A 17 -13.11 7.16 -12.57
N GLU A 18 -13.91 7.93 -11.83
CA GLU A 18 -13.52 8.42 -10.51
C GLU A 18 -13.21 7.24 -9.58
N HIS A 19 -12.24 7.44 -8.68
CA HIS A 19 -11.66 6.39 -7.83
C HIS A 19 -12.70 5.57 -7.08
N MET A 20 -13.71 6.19 -6.45
CA MET A 20 -14.73 5.45 -5.70
C MET A 20 -15.63 4.61 -6.61
N VAL A 21 -15.86 5.03 -7.85
CA VAL A 21 -16.59 4.23 -8.84
C VAL A 21 -15.74 3.05 -9.30
N ASN A 22 -14.45 3.27 -9.57
CA ASN A 22 -13.52 2.20 -9.94
C ASN A 22 -13.41 1.15 -8.82
N TYR A 23 -13.17 1.59 -7.57
CA TYR A 23 -13.12 0.71 -6.40
C TYR A 23 -14.38 -0.15 -6.25
N ARG A 24 -15.56 0.41 -6.48
CA ARG A 24 -16.82 -0.35 -6.45
C ARG A 24 -16.87 -1.41 -7.56
N LYS A 25 -16.42 -1.10 -8.78
CA LYS A 25 -16.33 -2.08 -9.88
C LYS A 25 -15.32 -3.18 -9.57
N GLU A 26 -14.16 -2.82 -9.02
CA GLU A 26 -13.14 -3.77 -8.57
C GLU A 26 -13.69 -4.73 -7.53
N MET A 27 -14.32 -4.21 -6.47
CA MET A 27 -14.91 -5.03 -5.40
C MET A 27 -16.09 -5.88 -5.85
N LYS A 28 -16.79 -5.47 -6.91
CA LYS A 28 -17.82 -6.28 -7.56
C LYS A 28 -17.26 -7.29 -8.57
N LYS A 29 -15.96 -7.23 -8.86
CA LYS A 29 -15.26 -8.04 -9.86
C LYS A 29 -15.76 -7.78 -11.28
N GLU A 30 -16.16 -6.54 -11.55
CA GLU A 30 -16.63 -6.04 -12.85
C GLU A 30 -15.47 -5.37 -13.62
N HIS A 31 -14.36 -6.09 -13.77
CA HIS A 31 -13.14 -5.60 -14.45
C HIS A 31 -12.39 -6.76 -15.13
N GLU A 32 -11.69 -6.45 -16.22
CA GLU A 32 -10.72 -7.36 -16.84
C GLU A 32 -9.30 -7.12 -16.28
N MET A 33 -8.98 -5.85 -16.00
CA MET A 33 -7.76 -5.40 -15.36
C MET A 33 -8.08 -4.22 -14.45
N ALA A 34 -7.46 -4.15 -13.28
CA ALA A 34 -7.56 -3.02 -12.35
C ALA A 34 -6.17 -2.53 -11.96
N PHE A 35 -6.01 -1.21 -11.91
CA PHE A 35 -4.82 -0.59 -11.33
C PHE A 35 -5.15 -0.19 -9.89
N SER A 36 -4.69 -1.01 -8.96
CA SER A 36 -5.05 -0.94 -7.55
C SER A 36 -3.85 -1.26 -6.68
N ALA A 37 -3.86 -0.76 -5.45
CA ALA A 37 -2.82 -1.00 -4.47
C ALA A 37 -3.44 -1.28 -3.11
N TRP A 38 -2.96 -2.34 -2.48
CA TRP A 38 -3.29 -2.67 -1.10
C TRP A 38 -2.09 -2.38 -0.21
N SER A 39 -2.32 -1.72 0.93
CA SER A 39 -1.27 -1.58 1.94
C SER A 39 -0.89 -2.96 2.48
N PHE A 40 0.40 -3.21 2.62
CA PHE A 40 0.90 -4.37 3.36
C PHE A 40 1.32 -3.93 4.76
N GLN A 41 1.14 -4.80 5.74
CA GLN A 41 1.66 -4.57 7.09
C GLN A 41 2.95 -5.38 7.24
N PRO A 42 4.12 -4.73 7.41
CA PRO A 42 5.35 -5.42 7.76
C PRO A 42 5.18 -6.28 9.03
N PRO A 43 5.96 -7.36 9.19
CA PRO A 43 7.09 -7.77 8.35
C PRO A 43 6.71 -8.69 7.18
N TYR A 44 5.44 -9.06 7.02
CA TYR A 44 5.03 -10.12 6.12
C TYR A 44 3.68 -9.86 5.43
N PRO A 45 3.51 -10.21 4.15
CA PRO A 45 2.24 -10.06 3.45
C PRO A 45 1.14 -10.97 4.02
N ARG A 46 -0.11 -10.50 4.04
CA ARG A 46 -1.28 -11.32 4.44
C ARG A 46 -1.85 -12.11 3.26
N LEU A 47 -1.09 -13.08 2.74
CA LEU A 47 -1.39 -13.77 1.48
C LEU A 47 -2.76 -14.47 1.44
N TYR A 48 -3.23 -15.03 2.56
CA TYR A 48 -4.57 -15.65 2.66
C TYR A 48 -5.71 -14.69 2.28
N GLU A 49 -5.61 -13.43 2.67
CA GLU A 49 -6.63 -12.40 2.41
C GLU A 49 -6.85 -12.19 0.90
N TYR A 50 -5.76 -12.25 0.13
CA TYR A 50 -5.74 -11.93 -1.30
C TYR A 50 -5.86 -13.14 -2.23
N PHE A 51 -5.37 -14.33 -1.82
CA PHE A 51 -5.21 -15.46 -2.75
C PHE A 51 -5.99 -16.73 -2.37
N HIS A 52 -6.58 -16.80 -1.18
CA HIS A 52 -7.39 -17.97 -0.81
C HIS A 52 -8.74 -17.97 -1.55
N SER A 53 -9.14 -19.13 -2.08
CA SER A 53 -10.32 -19.34 -2.93
C SER A 53 -11.64 -18.99 -2.24
N ARG A 54 -11.74 -19.21 -0.92
CA ARG A 54 -12.85 -18.73 -0.05
C ARG A 54 -13.13 -17.22 -0.15
N ASN A 55 -12.15 -16.44 -0.59
CA ASN A 55 -12.30 -15.01 -0.85
C ASN A 55 -12.60 -14.74 -2.34
N ALA A 56 -12.37 -15.69 -3.24
CA ALA A 56 -12.78 -15.58 -4.64
C ALA A 56 -14.24 -15.98 -4.86
N TYR A 57 -14.68 -17.10 -4.27
CA TYR A 57 -15.99 -17.69 -4.51
C TYR A 57 -16.75 -18.02 -3.20
N ASP A 58 -18.07 -18.01 -3.26
CA ASP A 58 -18.94 -18.47 -2.17
C ASP A 58 -19.16 -19.99 -2.20
N ASP A 59 -19.86 -20.54 -1.20
CA ASP A 59 -20.13 -21.99 -1.09
C ASP A 59 -20.99 -22.55 -2.25
N LYS A 60 -21.59 -21.67 -3.05
CA LYS A 60 -22.39 -22.02 -4.24
C LYS A 60 -21.59 -21.86 -5.54
N GLY A 61 -20.32 -21.46 -5.46
CA GLY A 61 -19.45 -21.21 -6.61
C GLY A 61 -19.67 -19.86 -7.31
N ASN A 62 -20.44 -18.94 -6.73
CA ASN A 62 -20.58 -17.59 -7.28
C ASN A 62 -19.38 -16.73 -6.90
N LEU A 63 -19.05 -15.75 -7.76
CA LEU A 63 -18.06 -14.74 -7.42
C LEU A 63 -18.45 -14.02 -6.13
N LYS A 64 -17.57 -14.11 -5.14
CA LYS A 64 -17.74 -13.44 -3.87
C LYS A 64 -17.25 -12.01 -4.00
N GLN A 65 -18.17 -11.06 -3.89
CA GLN A 65 -17.87 -9.62 -3.95
C GLN A 65 -17.39 -9.10 -2.60
N GLN A 66 -16.81 -7.89 -2.59
CA GLN A 66 -16.35 -7.19 -1.38
C GLN A 66 -15.29 -7.98 -0.60
N THR A 67 -14.34 -8.57 -1.33
CA THR A 67 -13.17 -9.26 -0.77
C THR A 67 -11.91 -8.76 -1.46
N ASN A 68 -10.76 -8.92 -0.80
CA ASN A 68 -9.48 -8.48 -1.37
C ASN A 68 -8.91 -9.44 -2.43
N ASN A 69 -9.50 -10.62 -2.62
CA ASN A 69 -9.21 -11.45 -3.79
C ASN A 69 -9.96 -10.89 -5.00
N VAL A 70 -9.47 -9.74 -5.48
CA VAL A 70 -10.01 -9.02 -6.65
C VAL A 70 -9.72 -9.73 -7.96
N PHE A 71 -8.68 -10.58 -7.96
CA PHE A 71 -8.26 -11.41 -9.10
C PHE A 71 -9.25 -12.53 -9.41
N SER A 72 -10.16 -12.84 -8.49
CA SER A 72 -11.02 -14.04 -8.56
C SER A 72 -10.22 -15.35 -8.67
N PHE A 73 -8.99 -15.34 -8.14
CA PHE A 73 -8.07 -16.46 -8.20
C PHE A 73 -8.47 -17.56 -7.22
N ALA A 74 -8.48 -18.80 -7.69
CA ALA A 74 -8.77 -19.97 -6.88
C ALA A 74 -7.93 -21.15 -7.36
N ASP A 75 -7.07 -21.63 -6.47
CA ASP A 75 -6.26 -22.82 -6.70
C ASP A 75 -6.12 -23.61 -5.38
N LYS A 76 -6.18 -24.94 -5.48
CA LYS A 76 -6.18 -25.81 -4.29
C LYS A 76 -4.82 -25.82 -3.60
N GLU A 77 -3.74 -25.71 -4.36
CA GLU A 77 -2.39 -25.66 -3.79
C GLU A 77 -2.15 -24.29 -3.13
N MET A 78 -2.60 -23.20 -3.75
CA MET A 78 -2.60 -21.88 -3.14
C MET A 78 -3.38 -21.85 -1.81
N ASP A 79 -4.55 -22.48 -1.74
CA ASP A 79 -5.32 -22.56 -0.50
C ASP A 79 -4.51 -23.26 0.60
N ARG A 80 -3.94 -24.42 0.29
CA ARG A 80 -3.09 -25.19 1.22
C ARG A 80 -1.89 -24.36 1.70
N LEU A 81 -1.20 -23.69 0.79
CA LEU A 81 0.00 -22.91 1.09
C LEU A 81 -0.34 -21.66 1.90
N THR A 82 -1.39 -20.93 1.56
CA THR A 82 -1.79 -19.71 2.29
C THR A 82 -2.32 -20.03 3.69
N GLU A 83 -2.98 -21.18 3.88
CA GLU A 83 -3.33 -21.69 5.21
C GLU A 83 -2.10 -22.06 6.03
N ALA A 84 -1.14 -22.79 5.44
CA ALA A 84 0.12 -23.13 6.11
C ALA A 84 0.89 -21.85 6.48
N TYR A 85 1.04 -20.90 5.56
CA TYR A 85 1.73 -19.63 5.75
C TYR A 85 1.12 -18.80 6.89
N ARG A 86 -0.21 -18.80 6.99
CA ARG A 86 -0.94 -18.11 8.04
C ARG A 86 -0.70 -18.74 9.42
N ASN A 87 -0.53 -20.05 9.47
CA ASN A 87 -0.36 -20.83 10.70
C ASN A 87 1.10 -21.13 11.07
N ALA A 88 2.05 -20.77 10.20
CA ALA A 88 3.48 -20.98 10.39
C ALA A 88 3.99 -20.37 11.71
N ARG A 89 4.86 -21.11 12.40
CA ARG A 89 5.34 -20.75 13.75
C ARG A 89 6.81 -20.37 13.80
N SER A 90 7.55 -20.53 12.70
CA SER A 90 8.93 -20.08 12.57
C SER A 90 9.12 -19.10 11.41
N TRP A 91 10.19 -18.31 11.48
CA TRP A 91 10.56 -17.37 10.41
C TRP A 91 10.94 -18.10 9.13
N ASP A 92 11.69 -19.20 9.24
CA ASP A 92 12.16 -19.99 8.10
C ASP A 92 11.01 -20.65 7.36
N GLU A 93 10.06 -21.27 8.09
CA GLU A 93 8.87 -21.88 7.51
C GLU A 93 8.04 -20.83 6.75
N LYS A 94 7.87 -19.65 7.35
CA LYS A 94 7.11 -18.57 6.73
C LYS A 94 7.80 -18.03 5.49
N ARG A 95 9.15 -17.93 5.49
CA ARG A 95 9.93 -17.54 4.31
C ARG A 95 9.76 -18.55 3.18
N GLU A 96 9.96 -19.83 3.46
CA GLU A 96 9.86 -20.90 2.45
C GLU A 96 8.47 -20.95 1.80
N LEU A 97 7.41 -20.95 2.62
CA LEU A 97 6.03 -20.92 2.13
C LEU A 97 5.73 -19.63 1.35
N GLY A 98 6.25 -18.48 1.82
CA GLY A 98 6.07 -17.20 1.16
C GLY A 98 6.74 -17.15 -0.21
N LEU A 99 7.92 -17.73 -0.37
CA LEU A 99 8.60 -17.85 -1.67
C LEU A 99 7.80 -18.74 -2.62
N ARG A 100 7.34 -19.90 -2.14
CA ARG A 100 6.53 -20.82 -2.95
C ARG A 100 5.22 -20.19 -3.43
N ILE A 101 4.54 -19.43 -2.57
CA ILE A 101 3.32 -18.69 -2.96
C ILE A 101 3.65 -17.63 -4.03
N GLN A 102 4.77 -16.91 -3.89
CA GLN A 102 5.19 -15.90 -4.86
C GLN A 102 5.54 -16.52 -6.23
N GLU A 103 6.12 -17.71 -6.27
CA GLU A 103 6.34 -18.46 -7.52
C GLU A 103 5.02 -18.70 -8.25
N ILE A 104 3.99 -19.18 -7.54
CA ILE A 104 2.67 -19.43 -8.14
C ILE A 104 2.04 -18.12 -8.64
N ILE A 105 2.10 -17.04 -7.84
CA ILE A 105 1.58 -15.73 -8.25
C ILE A 105 2.27 -15.24 -9.53
N HIS A 106 3.58 -15.44 -9.63
CA HIS A 106 4.37 -15.06 -10.78
C HIS A 106 4.04 -15.92 -12.02
N GLU A 107 3.94 -17.25 -11.85
CA GLU A 107 3.61 -18.19 -12.93
C GLU A 107 2.19 -17.96 -13.48
N GLU A 108 1.22 -17.69 -12.61
CA GLU A 108 -0.18 -17.44 -12.99
C GLU A 108 -0.41 -16.01 -13.49
N ALA A 109 0.56 -15.11 -13.30
CA ALA A 109 0.50 -13.71 -13.71
C ALA A 109 -0.76 -12.94 -13.24
N VAL A 110 -1.34 -13.35 -12.11
CA VAL A 110 -2.58 -12.76 -11.55
C VAL A 110 -2.36 -11.38 -10.95
N PHE A 111 -1.12 -11.04 -10.60
CA PHE A 111 -0.72 -9.75 -10.07
C PHE A 111 0.59 -9.29 -10.71
N ILE A 112 0.59 -8.08 -11.26
CA ILE A 112 1.76 -7.47 -11.90
C ILE A 112 2.16 -6.25 -11.07
N PRO A 113 3.33 -6.27 -10.39
CA PRO A 113 3.81 -5.12 -9.64
C PRO A 113 3.98 -3.90 -10.55
N GLY A 114 3.28 -2.80 -10.24
CA GLY A 114 3.34 -1.55 -11.01
C GLY A 114 4.52 -0.67 -10.62
N PHE A 115 4.44 -0.06 -9.44
CA PHE A 115 5.52 0.73 -8.86
C PHE A 115 5.46 0.71 -7.33
N THR A 116 6.56 1.04 -6.68
CA THR A 116 6.64 1.28 -5.24
C THR A 116 6.75 2.78 -4.95
N ARG A 117 6.22 3.21 -3.81
CA ARG A 117 6.37 4.60 -3.36
C ARG A 117 7.66 4.72 -2.56
N GLU A 118 8.62 5.48 -3.09
CA GLU A 118 9.96 5.62 -2.48
C GLU A 118 9.99 6.65 -1.35
N PHE A 119 9.10 7.64 -1.38
CA PHE A 119 9.00 8.69 -0.38
C PHE A 119 7.57 9.20 -0.25
N GLU A 120 7.29 9.90 0.85
CA GLU A 120 6.05 10.64 1.07
C GLU A 120 6.35 12.14 1.12
N ARG A 121 5.47 12.96 0.52
CA ARG A 121 5.55 14.42 0.61
C ARG A 121 4.33 14.95 1.33
N ILE A 122 4.56 15.71 2.39
CA ILE A 122 3.49 16.33 3.17
C ILE A 122 3.68 17.84 3.12
N ALA A 123 2.62 18.52 2.71
CA ALA A 123 2.46 19.95 2.94
C ALA A 123 1.58 20.14 4.17
N CYS A 124 2.04 20.93 5.14
CA CYS A 124 1.26 21.26 6.32
C CYS A 124 1.33 22.76 6.61
N TRP A 125 0.33 23.26 7.34
CA TRP A 125 0.38 24.62 7.87
C TRP A 125 1.62 24.81 8.73
N ARG A 126 2.19 26.02 8.73
CA ARG A 126 3.36 26.37 9.55
C ARG A 126 3.18 25.97 11.02
N TRP A 127 1.98 26.16 11.55
CA TRP A 127 1.60 25.85 12.94
C TRP A 127 1.32 24.37 13.22
N MET A 128 1.31 23.50 12.20
CA MET A 128 1.29 22.06 12.41
C MET A 128 2.69 21.61 12.79
N ARG A 129 2.83 21.05 13.99
CA ARG A 129 4.11 20.60 14.54
C ARG A 129 4.12 19.09 14.67
N TRP A 130 5.31 18.53 14.55
CA TRP A 130 5.58 17.11 14.60
C TRP A 130 6.53 16.83 15.75
N PRO A 131 6.51 15.63 16.35
CA PRO A 131 7.45 15.30 17.40
C PRO A 131 8.89 15.34 16.88
N ASP A 132 9.83 15.63 17.77
CA ASP A 132 11.25 15.71 17.45
C ASP A 132 12.04 15.09 18.61
N SER A 133 11.93 13.77 18.73
CA SER A 133 12.75 12.95 19.64
C SER A 133 13.62 12.00 18.85
N GLU A 134 14.59 11.37 19.49
CA GLU A 134 15.48 10.38 18.85
C GLU A 134 14.69 9.20 18.25
N GLU A 135 13.61 8.78 18.92
CA GLU A 135 12.83 7.60 18.55
C GLU A 135 11.63 7.91 17.64
N THR A 136 11.14 9.15 17.67
CA THR A 136 9.89 9.57 16.97
C THR A 136 10.05 10.94 16.32
N ARG A 137 11.20 11.24 15.71
CA ARG A 137 11.33 12.46 14.90
C ARG A 137 10.33 12.39 13.74
N PHE A 138 9.46 13.38 13.59
CA PHE A 138 8.39 13.51 12.58
C PHE A 138 7.23 12.52 12.69
N ALA A 139 7.51 11.23 12.79
CA ALA A 139 6.54 10.12 12.83
C ALA A 139 7.15 8.84 13.42
N PRO A 140 6.36 7.96 14.06
CA PRO A 140 6.81 6.64 14.46
C PRO A 140 7.23 5.79 13.25
N ARG A 141 8.28 4.98 13.40
CA ARG A 141 8.77 4.06 12.34
C ARG A 141 7.74 3.01 11.89
N ALA A 142 6.70 2.75 12.70
CA ALA A 142 5.69 1.74 12.45
C ALA A 142 4.49 2.22 11.60
N THR A 143 4.41 3.52 11.28
CA THR A 143 3.30 4.10 10.50
C THR A 143 3.69 4.29 9.04
N SER A 144 2.73 4.09 8.12
CA SER A 144 2.96 4.29 6.69
C SER A 144 2.91 5.77 6.33
N TYR A 145 2.06 6.54 7.03
CA TYR A 145 1.99 7.98 6.89
C TYR A 145 2.20 8.70 8.23
N PRO A 146 2.96 9.80 8.27
CA PRO A 146 3.17 10.60 9.47
C PRO A 146 1.89 10.98 10.23
N TYR A 147 0.81 11.28 9.51
CA TYR A 147 -0.47 11.64 10.12
C TYR A 147 -1.28 10.46 10.69
N GLU A 148 -0.93 9.20 10.39
CA GLU A 148 -1.59 8.02 11.01
C GLU A 148 -1.23 7.86 12.48
N SER A 149 -0.13 8.48 12.90
CA SER A 149 0.37 8.39 14.26
C SER A 149 -0.41 9.26 15.25
N TYR A 150 -1.11 10.29 14.74
CA TYR A 150 -1.81 11.30 15.54
C TYR A 150 -0.97 11.97 16.65
N VAL A 151 0.36 11.93 16.55
CA VAL A 151 1.28 12.58 17.51
C VAL A 151 1.67 14.00 17.10
N TYR A 152 1.11 14.51 15.98
CA TYR A 152 1.24 15.91 15.59
C TYR A 152 0.30 16.80 16.43
N TRP A 153 0.62 18.09 16.53
CA TRP A 153 -0.21 19.06 17.25
C TRP A 153 -0.25 20.42 16.55
N ILE A 154 -1.21 21.24 16.96
CA ILE A 154 -1.28 22.65 16.56
C ILE A 154 -0.53 23.48 17.61
N ASP A 155 0.47 24.21 17.16
CA ASP A 155 1.09 25.27 17.94
C ASP A 155 0.22 26.54 17.85
N GLU A 156 -0.55 26.80 18.90
CA GLU A 156 -1.53 27.90 18.92
C GLU A 156 -0.86 29.29 18.85
N GLU A 157 0.35 29.43 19.38
CA GLU A 157 1.10 30.68 19.27
C GLU A 157 1.54 30.93 17.83
N MET A 158 2.13 29.91 17.20
CA MET A 158 2.56 29.95 15.81
C MET A 158 1.37 30.17 14.87
N LYS A 159 0.21 29.59 15.19
CA LYS A 159 -1.04 29.80 14.46
C LYS A 159 -1.48 31.26 14.52
N ARG A 160 -1.55 31.82 15.73
CA ARG A 160 -1.91 33.23 15.94
C ARG A 160 -0.97 34.18 15.19
N GLU A 161 0.35 33.97 15.32
CA GLU A 161 1.37 34.75 14.61
C GLU A 161 1.18 34.67 13.08
N THR A 162 0.96 33.46 12.55
CA THR A 162 0.82 33.26 11.11
C THR A 162 -0.45 33.92 10.56
N LEU A 163 -1.58 33.81 11.27
CA LEU A 163 -2.83 34.45 10.88
C LEU A 163 -2.76 35.99 10.95
N GLU A 164 -2.00 36.54 11.89
CA GLU A 164 -1.77 37.98 11.96
C GLU A 164 -0.86 38.46 10.82
N ALA A 165 0.23 37.73 10.54
CA ALA A 165 1.11 38.03 9.41
C ALA A 165 0.34 38.02 8.07
N MET A 166 -0.52 37.02 7.85
CA MET A 166 -1.40 36.95 6.68
C MET A 166 -2.30 38.18 6.56
N ARG A 167 -2.92 38.63 7.67
CA ARG A 167 -3.76 39.85 7.69
C ARG A 167 -2.97 41.12 7.37
N GLN A 168 -1.71 41.16 7.77
CA GLN A 168 -0.80 42.28 7.51
C GLN A 168 -0.09 42.18 6.14
N GLY A 169 -0.41 41.17 5.31
CA GLY A 169 0.26 40.94 4.03
C GLY A 169 1.74 40.52 4.15
N LYS A 170 2.18 40.13 5.35
CA LYS A 170 3.53 39.64 5.62
C LYS A 170 3.64 38.17 5.23
N LYS A 171 4.78 37.79 4.66
CA LYS A 171 5.07 36.42 4.22
C LYS A 171 6.20 35.83 5.06
N PHE A 172 6.12 34.52 5.30
CA PHE A 172 7.24 33.74 5.82
C PHE A 172 8.01 33.12 4.64
N PRO A 173 9.32 32.87 4.80
CA PRO A 173 10.08 32.11 3.82
C PRO A 173 9.51 30.69 3.67
N GLU A 174 9.73 30.11 2.50
CA GLU A 174 9.45 28.70 2.25
C GLU A 174 10.33 27.82 3.14
N VAL A 175 9.76 26.73 3.65
CA VAL A 175 10.46 25.77 4.50
C VAL A 175 10.27 24.39 3.88
N GLU A 176 11.36 23.84 3.35
CA GLU A 176 11.47 22.46 2.94
C GLU A 176 12.33 21.71 3.96
N ARG A 177 11.92 20.49 4.32
CA ARG A 177 12.63 19.62 5.24
C ARG A 177 12.65 18.21 4.68
N LEU A 178 13.77 17.55 4.82
CA LEU A 178 13.98 16.15 4.43
C LEU A 178 14.33 15.34 5.67
N TRP A 179 13.62 14.23 5.86
CA TRP A 179 13.87 13.29 6.94
C TRP A 179 14.27 11.95 6.33
N GLU A 180 15.54 11.58 6.50
CA GLU A 180 16.08 10.32 5.97
C GLU A 180 16.02 9.17 7.00
N ASP A 181 15.60 9.46 8.25
CA ASP A 181 15.51 8.49 9.35
C ASP A 181 14.64 7.24 9.03
N TYR A 182 13.74 7.37 8.05
CA TYR A 182 12.81 6.33 7.57
C TYR A 182 13.32 5.51 6.40
N ARG A 183 14.44 5.92 5.79
CA ARG A 183 14.98 5.23 4.64
C ARG A 183 15.37 3.82 5.07
N THR A 184 14.73 2.82 4.49
CA THR A 184 15.18 1.45 4.66
C THR A 184 16.46 1.31 3.86
N THR A 185 17.60 1.23 4.54
CA THR A 185 18.84 0.82 3.90
C THR A 185 18.74 -0.68 3.69
N ALA A 186 18.99 -1.17 2.47
CA ALA A 186 19.25 -2.59 2.28
C ALA A 186 20.47 -2.93 3.13
N THR A 187 20.27 -3.63 4.25
CA THR A 187 21.36 -4.25 4.98
C THR A 187 22.01 -5.26 4.06
N GLU A 188 23.31 -5.08 3.76
CA GLU A 188 24.15 -6.14 3.22
C GLU A 188 23.95 -7.38 4.12
N GLY A 189 23.31 -8.43 3.59
CA GLY A 189 22.99 -9.66 4.32
C GLY A 189 21.50 -9.99 4.53
N GLY A 190 20.55 -9.25 3.94
CA GLY A 190 19.20 -9.79 3.73
C GLY A 190 19.25 -10.98 2.75
N PRO A 191 18.50 -12.08 2.97
CA PRO A 191 18.72 -13.31 2.22
C PRO A 191 18.36 -13.13 0.74
N GLU A 192 19.28 -13.56 -0.12
CA GLU A 192 19.07 -13.76 -1.57
C GLU A 192 17.76 -14.50 -1.88
#